data_AF-A0A454CW33-F1
#
_entry.id   AF-A0A454CW33-F1
#
_cell.length_a   1.000
_cell.length_b   1.000
_cell.length_c   1.000
_cell.angle_alpha   90.00
_cell.angle_beta   90.00
_cell.angle_gamma   90.00
#
_symmetry.space_group_name_H-M   'P 1'
#
loop_
_entity.id
_entity.type
_entity.pdbx_description
1 polymer ?
#
loop_
_entity_poly.entity_id
_entity_poly.type
_entity_poly.pdbx_seq_one_letter_code
_entity_poly.pdbx_strand_id
1 'polypeptide(L)'
;ILVLTILATFSYFFSTLANFIAAPFNGLLAEKVEESLTGQKVNDDGMAAVIKDVPRVLAREWRKLLYVLPKAIGLFLLLLIPALGQTVGPFLWFIFTAWMLAIQYCDYPFDNHKVSFNEMRYKLKQKQGKAYGFGVLVSVFTTIPILNLIVMPVAVCGATAMWVNEFKHQQ
;
A
#
# COMPACT_ATOMS: atom_id res chain seq x y z
N ILE A 1 8.64 -30.17 14.49
CA ILE A 1 9.48 -29.13 13.83
C ILE A 1 9.25 -29.13 12.32
N LEU A 2 9.50 -30.23 11.60
CA LEU A 2 9.31 -30.31 10.13
C LEU A 2 7.91 -29.86 9.65
N VAL A 3 6.84 -30.35 10.29
CA VAL A 3 5.45 -29.96 9.96
C VAL A 3 5.19 -28.46 10.20
N LEU A 4 5.71 -27.89 11.29
CA LEU A 4 5.58 -26.46 11.58
C LEU A 4 6.35 -25.60 10.57
N THR A 5 7.55 -26.03 10.18
CA THR A 5 8.35 -25.34 9.15
C THR A 5 7.66 -25.39 7.79
N ILE A 6 7.09 -26.53 7.40
CA ILE A 6 6.33 -26.68 6.15
C ILE A 6 5.10 -25.79 6.16
N LEU A 7 4.32 -25.80 7.24
CA LEU A 7 3.13 -24.95 7.38
C LEU A 7 3.51 -23.47 7.34
N ALA A 8 4.52 -23.03 8.08
CA ALA A 8 4.96 -21.64 8.09
C ALA A 8 5.46 -21.18 6.70
N THR A 9 6.26 -22.01 6.03
CA THR A 9 6.78 -21.71 4.68
C THR A 9 5.64 -21.65 3.66
N PHE A 10 4.72 -22.62 3.70
CA PHE A 10 3.57 -22.65 2.82
C PHE A 10 2.63 -21.46 3.07
N SER A 11 2.31 -21.14 4.31
CA SER A 11 1.48 -19.98 4.67
C SER A 11 2.11 -18.66 4.21
N TYR A 12 3.42 -18.50 4.36
CA TYR A 12 4.12 -17.30 3.87
C TYR A 12 4.11 -17.21 2.34
N PHE A 13 4.40 -18.32 1.66
CA PHE A 13 4.35 -18.38 0.20
C PHE A 13 2.94 -18.10 -0.32
N PHE A 14 1.93 -18.73 0.26
CA PHE A 14 0.52 -18.53 -0.08
C PHE A 14 0.09 -17.08 0.15
N SER A 15 0.45 -16.48 1.29
CA SER A 15 0.11 -15.08 1.60
C SER A 15 0.76 -14.12 0.62
N THR A 16 2.02 -14.38 0.23
CA THR A 16 2.72 -13.59 -0.78
C THR A 16 2.01 -13.71 -2.12
N LEU A 17 1.73 -14.94 -2.58
CA LEU A 17 1.03 -15.16 -3.85
C LEU A 17 -0.38 -14.55 -3.86
N ALA A 18 -1.11 -14.66 -2.75
CA ALA A 18 -2.43 -14.05 -2.58
C ALA A 18 -2.37 -12.52 -2.70
N ASN A 19 -1.36 -11.87 -2.10
CA ASN A 19 -1.16 -10.42 -2.26
C ASN A 19 -0.84 -10.03 -3.71
N PHE A 20 -0.04 -10.84 -4.41
CA PHE A 20 0.26 -10.65 -5.83
C PHE A 20 -1.00 -10.78 -6.69
N ILE A 21 -1.87 -11.74 -6.39
CA ILE A 21 -3.15 -11.93 -7.08
C ILE A 21 -4.15 -10.83 -6.70
N ALA A 22 -4.14 -10.33 -5.46
CA ALA A 22 -5.04 -9.28 -4.99
C ALA A 22 -4.70 -7.89 -5.57
N ALA A 23 -3.43 -7.63 -5.90
CA ALA A 23 -2.99 -6.36 -6.47
C ALA A 23 -3.80 -5.89 -7.70
N PRO A 24 -4.07 -6.71 -8.73
CA PRO A 24 -4.94 -6.31 -9.85
C PRO A 24 -6.39 -6.04 -9.43
N PHE A 25 -6.96 -6.79 -8.48
CA PHE A 25 -8.31 -6.53 -7.97
C PHE A 25 -8.39 -5.21 -7.21
N ASN A 26 -7.33 -4.86 -6.47
CA ASN A 26 -7.24 -3.57 -5.78
C ASN A 26 -7.12 -2.39 -6.77
N GLY A 27 -6.42 -2.57 -7.89
CA GLY A 27 -6.39 -1.58 -8.98
C GLY A 27 -7.78 -1.36 -9.61
N LEU A 28 -8.48 -2.46 -9.92
CA LEU A 28 -9.87 -2.43 -10.42
C LEU A 28 -10.84 -1.78 -9.44
N LEU A 29 -10.73 -2.12 -8.15
CA LEU A 29 -11.56 -1.52 -7.11
C LEU A 29 -11.31 -0.01 -7.02
N ALA A 30 -10.05 0.41 -7.06
CA ALA A 30 -9.71 1.83 -7.06
C ALA A 30 -10.32 2.57 -8.26
N GLU A 31 -10.32 1.95 -9.44
CA GLU A 31 -10.95 2.50 -10.64
C GLU A 31 -12.45 2.66 -10.48
N LYS A 32 -13.16 1.61 -10.05
CA LYS A 32 -14.62 1.66 -9.85
C LYS A 32 -15.04 2.65 -8.76
N VAL A 33 -14.24 2.79 -7.70
CA VAL A 33 -14.49 3.81 -6.67
C VAL A 33 -14.31 5.22 -7.25
N GLU A 34 -13.29 5.44 -8.09
CA GLU A 34 -13.08 6.74 -8.72
C GLU A 34 -14.19 7.10 -9.70
N GLU A 35 -14.65 6.13 -10.49
CA GLU A 35 -15.83 6.29 -11.35
C GLU A 35 -17.07 6.67 -10.52
N SER A 36 -17.30 5.99 -9.41
CA SER A 36 -18.43 6.26 -8.52
C SER A 36 -18.34 7.63 -7.84
N LEU A 37 -17.14 8.13 -7.55
CA LEU A 37 -16.94 9.42 -6.88
C LEU A 37 -16.96 10.61 -7.86
N THR A 38 -16.50 10.40 -9.09
CA THR A 38 -16.32 11.48 -10.08
C THR A 38 -17.39 11.49 -11.15
N GLY A 39 -18.15 10.41 -11.31
CA GLY A 39 -19.12 10.22 -12.40
C GLY A 39 -18.47 10.10 -13.78
N GLN A 40 -17.14 9.99 -13.86
CA GLN A 40 -16.37 9.89 -15.11
C GLN A 40 -15.72 8.51 -15.21
N LYS A 41 -15.76 7.89 -16.39
CA LYS A 41 -15.01 6.67 -16.65
C LYS A 41 -13.52 6.97 -16.65
N VAL A 42 -12.75 6.20 -15.87
CA VAL A 42 -11.28 6.37 -15.75
C VAL A 42 -10.57 5.59 -16.86
N ASN A 43 -10.96 4.33 -17.10
CA ASN A 43 -10.67 3.59 -18.34
C ASN A 43 -11.87 2.67 -18.70
N ASP A 44 -11.98 2.27 -19.97
CA ASP A 44 -13.03 1.34 -20.46
C ASP A 44 -12.55 -0.12 -20.47
N ASP A 45 -11.49 -0.39 -19.70
CA ASP A 45 -10.66 -1.59 -19.80
C ASP A 45 -11.17 -2.64 -18.80
N GLY A 46 -11.93 -3.63 -19.30
CA GLY A 46 -12.44 -4.73 -18.47
C GLY A 46 -11.34 -5.63 -17.87
N MET A 47 -11.73 -6.69 -17.15
CA MET A 47 -10.80 -7.63 -16.47
C MET A 47 -9.68 -8.19 -17.38
N ALA A 48 -9.89 -8.23 -18.70
CA ALA A 48 -8.89 -8.69 -19.67
C ALA A 48 -7.68 -7.73 -19.80
N ALA A 49 -7.88 -6.43 -19.70
CA ALA A 49 -6.81 -5.43 -19.74
C ALA A 49 -5.98 -5.45 -18.45
N VAL A 50 -6.63 -5.71 -17.32
CA VAL A 50 -5.98 -5.87 -16.00
C VAL A 50 -4.99 -7.02 -16.00
N ILE A 51 -5.34 -8.15 -16.63
CA ILE A 51 -4.42 -9.30 -16.79
C ILE A 51 -3.19 -8.90 -17.62
N LYS A 52 -3.38 -8.09 -18.66
CA LYS A 52 -2.28 -7.57 -19.50
C LYS A 52 -1.39 -6.60 -18.74
N ASP A 53 -1.93 -5.90 -17.75
CA ASP A 53 -1.18 -4.97 -16.89
C ASP A 53 -0.57 -5.64 -15.65
N VAL A 54 -0.83 -6.93 -15.39
CA VAL A 54 -0.20 -7.69 -14.29
C VAL A 54 1.33 -7.52 -14.26
N PRO A 55 2.10 -7.67 -15.35
CA PRO A 55 3.55 -7.51 -15.31
C PRO A 55 3.98 -6.13 -14.82
N ARG A 56 3.22 -5.09 -15.20
CA ARG A 56 3.46 -3.71 -14.79
C ARG A 56 3.16 -3.51 -13.31
N VAL A 57 2.01 -4.01 -12.84
CA VAL A 57 1.61 -3.95 -11.42
C VAL A 57 2.63 -4.70 -10.55
N LEU A 58 3.08 -5.88 -10.98
CA LEU A 58 4.10 -6.65 -10.26
C LEU A 58 5.45 -5.94 -10.24
N ALA A 59 5.87 -5.32 -11.34
CA ALA A 59 7.08 -4.50 -11.36
C ALA A 59 6.98 -3.29 -10.41
N ARG A 60 5.77 -2.76 -10.21
CA ARG A 60 5.52 -1.66 -9.27
C ARG A 60 5.56 -2.12 -7.81
N GLU A 61 4.95 -3.25 -7.48
CA GLU A 61 5.10 -3.91 -6.17
C GLU A 61 6.56 -4.24 -5.86
N TRP A 62 7.34 -4.69 -6.84
CA TRP A 62 8.77 -4.92 -6.68
C TRP A 62 9.54 -3.64 -6.32
N ARG A 63 9.21 -2.51 -6.95
CA ARG A 63 9.80 -1.21 -6.60
C ARG A 63 9.42 -0.76 -5.19
N LYS A 64 8.20 -1.04 -4.74
CA LYS A 64 7.79 -0.78 -3.34
C LYS A 64 8.65 -1.58 -2.37
N LEU A 65 8.85 -2.86 -2.66
CA LEU A 65 9.69 -3.74 -1.83
C LEU A 65 11.13 -3.23 -1.76
N LEU A 66 11.73 -2.87 -2.90
CA LEU A 66 13.08 -2.28 -2.96
C LEU A 66 13.18 -0.93 -2.22
N TYR A 67 12.10 -0.17 -2.13
CA TYR A 67 12.04 1.08 -1.37
C TYR A 67 11.92 0.84 0.15
N VAL A 68 11.19 -0.20 0.55
CA VAL A 68 10.99 -0.59 1.97
C VAL A 68 12.25 -1.18 2.56
N LEU A 69 12.87 -2.12 1.84
CA LEU A 69 13.93 -2.99 2.35
C LEU A 69 15.09 -2.21 3.00
N PRO A 70 15.73 -1.21 2.36
CA PRO A 70 16.84 -0.49 2.97
C PRO A 70 16.41 0.31 4.21
N LYS A 71 15.17 0.81 4.23
CA LYS A 71 14.64 1.58 5.37
C LYS A 71 14.30 0.68 6.55
N ALA A 72 13.70 -0.47 6.27
CA ALA A 72 13.41 -1.50 7.26
C ALA A 72 14.70 -2.01 7.90
N ILE A 73 15.74 -2.26 7.10
CA ILE A 73 17.08 -2.64 7.60
C ILE A 73 17.65 -1.52 8.49
N GLY A 74 17.60 -0.26 8.05
CA GLY A 74 18.07 0.87 8.86
C GLY A 74 17.35 1.00 10.20
N LEU A 75 16.02 0.83 10.22
CA LEU A 75 15.24 0.82 11.46
C LEU A 75 15.55 -0.39 12.34
N PHE A 76 15.75 -1.56 11.73
CA PHE A 76 16.11 -2.78 12.44
C PHE A 76 17.46 -2.63 13.14
N LEU A 77 18.47 -2.06 12.45
CA LEU A 77 19.76 -1.76 13.07
C LEU A 77 19.63 -0.75 14.23
N LEU A 78 18.73 0.24 14.10
CA LEU A 78 18.45 1.19 15.17
C LEU A 78 17.83 0.51 16.41
N LEU A 79 16.96 -0.49 16.21
CA LEU A 79 16.37 -1.28 17.30
C LEU A 79 17.42 -2.11 18.07
N LEU A 80 18.56 -2.43 17.46
CA LEU A 80 19.66 -3.16 18.11
C LEU A 80 20.47 -2.29 19.08
N ILE A 81 20.33 -0.96 19.03
CA ILE A 81 21.01 -0.05 19.95
C ILE A 81 20.33 -0.15 21.34
N PRO A 82 21.05 -0.59 22.39
CA PRO A 82 20.47 -0.72 23.73
C PRO A 82 19.93 0.62 24.25
N ALA A 83 18.82 0.59 24.99
CA ALA A 83 18.10 1.74 25.55
C ALA A 83 17.47 2.73 24.53
N LEU A 84 18.22 3.22 23.53
CA LEU A 84 17.71 4.14 22.51
C LEU A 84 16.80 3.45 21.49
N GLY A 85 17.21 2.26 21.03
CA GLY A 85 16.47 1.49 20.04
C GLY A 85 15.09 1.09 20.54
N GLN A 86 14.99 0.63 21.80
CA GLN A 86 13.69 0.19 22.34
C GLN A 86 12.75 1.35 22.72
N THR A 87 13.28 2.53 23.01
CA THR A 87 12.45 3.70 23.34
C THR A 87 11.97 4.43 22.09
N VAL A 88 12.85 4.71 21.14
CA VAL A 88 12.54 5.50 19.93
C VAL A 88 12.11 4.60 18.76
N GLY A 89 12.64 3.38 18.69
CA GLY A 89 12.41 2.47 17.57
C GLY A 89 10.94 2.12 17.33
N PRO A 90 10.11 1.79 18.34
CA PRO A 90 8.69 1.52 18.12
C PRO A 90 7.94 2.69 17.49
N PHE A 91 8.23 3.93 17.92
CA PHE A 91 7.60 5.13 17.35
C PHE A 91 8.03 5.36 15.90
N LEU A 92 9.33 5.25 15.62
CA LEU A 92 9.85 5.36 14.25
C LEU A 92 9.29 4.24 13.36
N TRP A 93 9.17 3.02 13.88
CA TRP A 93 8.61 1.87 13.18
C TRP A 93 7.15 2.09 12.85
N PHE A 94 6.38 2.63 13.80
CA PHE A 94 4.98 2.97 13.58
C PHE A 94 4.82 4.06 12.51
N ILE A 95 5.57 5.16 12.60
CA ILE A 95 5.55 6.24 11.61
C ILE A 95 5.95 5.71 10.22
N PHE A 96 6.98 4.86 10.17
CA PHE A 96 7.41 4.21 8.94
C PHE A 96 6.31 3.30 8.37
N THR A 97 5.66 2.50 9.22
CA THR A 97 4.55 1.61 8.83
C THR A 97 3.37 2.40 8.30
N ALA A 98 2.99 3.50 8.96
CA ALA A 98 1.94 4.39 8.50
C ALA A 98 2.27 4.98 7.12
N TRP A 99 3.48 5.49 6.92
CA TRP A 99 3.92 5.97 5.61
C TRP A 99 3.87 4.87 4.54
N MET A 100 4.27 3.66 4.90
CA MET A 100 4.27 2.53 3.98
C MET A 100 2.88 2.09 3.57
N LEU A 101 1.93 2.04 4.51
CA LEU A 101 0.53 1.76 4.22
C LEU A 101 -0.07 2.85 3.34
N ALA A 102 0.23 4.12 3.61
CA ALA A 102 -0.20 5.22 2.76
C ALA A 102 0.32 5.05 1.32
N ILE A 103 1.61 4.76 1.13
CA ILE A 103 2.16 4.45 -0.19
C ILE A 103 1.45 3.25 -0.80
N GLN A 104 1.29 2.15 -0.08
CA GLN A 104 0.74 0.90 -0.62
C GLN A 104 -0.65 1.12 -1.27
N TYR A 105 -1.55 1.80 -0.56
CA TYR A 105 -2.93 2.00 -1.00
C TYR A 105 -3.11 3.20 -1.93
N CYS A 106 -2.38 4.30 -1.71
CA CYS A 106 -2.44 5.45 -2.63
C CYS A 106 -1.84 5.13 -3.99
N ASP A 107 -0.96 4.14 -4.07
CA ASP A 107 -0.33 3.77 -5.32
C ASP A 107 -1.31 3.23 -6.37
N TYR A 108 -2.43 2.63 -5.96
CA TYR A 108 -3.45 2.10 -6.89
C TYR A 108 -4.07 3.19 -7.79
N PRO A 109 -4.71 4.26 -7.27
CA PRO A 109 -5.28 5.31 -8.12
C PRO A 109 -4.22 6.06 -8.95
N PHE A 110 -3.00 6.22 -8.42
CA PHE A 110 -1.89 6.82 -9.17
C PHE A 110 -1.39 5.91 -10.31
N ASP A 111 -1.36 4.58 -10.13
CA ASP A 111 -0.99 3.65 -11.20
C ASP A 111 -2.06 3.53 -12.28
N ASN A 112 -3.34 3.63 -11.92
CA ASN A 112 -4.45 3.69 -12.88
C ASN A 112 -4.27 4.88 -13.85
N HIS A 113 -3.74 6.00 -13.37
CA HIS A 113 -3.39 7.18 -14.17
C HIS A 113 -1.98 7.12 -14.78
N LYS A 114 -1.31 5.98 -14.68
CA LYS A 114 0.04 5.72 -15.18
C LYS A 114 1.12 6.67 -14.62
N VAL A 115 0.86 7.31 -13.47
CA VAL A 115 1.81 8.20 -12.80
C VAL A 115 3.00 7.40 -12.29
N SER A 116 4.22 7.90 -12.50
CA SER A 116 5.43 7.20 -12.06
C SER A 116 5.52 7.12 -10.54
N PHE A 117 6.13 6.04 -10.01
CA PHE A 117 6.31 5.86 -8.56
C PHE A 117 7.08 7.01 -7.90
N ASN A 118 8.04 7.61 -8.62
CA ASN A 118 8.80 8.76 -8.13
C ASN A 118 7.92 10.00 -7.98
N GLU A 119 7.10 10.28 -8.98
CA GLU A 119 6.18 11.40 -8.97
C GLU A 119 5.08 11.24 -7.93
N MET A 120 4.51 10.03 -7.78
CA MET A 120 3.56 9.72 -6.71
C MET A 120 4.17 10.02 -5.33
N ARG A 121 5.38 9.54 -5.06
CA ARG A 121 6.07 9.83 -3.78
C ARG A 121 6.27 11.32 -3.57
N TYR A 122 6.61 12.06 -4.61
CA TYR A 122 6.78 13.51 -4.54
C TYR A 122 5.45 14.21 -4.20
N LYS A 123 4.35 13.85 -4.89
CA LYS A 123 3.00 14.36 -4.60
C LYS A 123 2.56 14.03 -3.18
N LEU A 124 2.74 12.78 -2.73
CA LEU A 124 2.44 12.38 -1.34
C LEU A 124 3.28 13.14 -0.31
N LYS A 125 4.56 13.42 -0.61
CA LYS A 125 5.43 14.23 0.26
C LYS A 125 4.98 15.69 0.37
N GLN A 126 4.42 16.28 -0.69
CA GLN A 126 3.87 17.63 -0.61
C GLN A 126 2.67 17.69 0.36
N LYS A 127 1.86 16.62 0.41
CA LYS A 127 0.71 16.49 1.34
C LYS A 127 0.96 15.47 2.44
N GLN A 128 2.17 15.49 3.01
CA GLN A 128 2.62 14.50 3.98
C GLN A 128 1.71 14.38 5.21
N GLY A 129 1.11 15.47 5.71
CA GLY A 129 0.16 15.39 6.82
C GLY A 129 -1.07 14.52 6.52
N LYS A 130 -1.63 14.61 5.30
CA LYS A 130 -2.76 13.78 4.86
C LYS A 130 -2.34 12.33 4.64
N ALA A 131 -1.18 12.12 4.02
CA ALA A 131 -0.63 10.79 3.78
C ALA A 131 -0.35 10.03 5.09
N TYR A 132 0.32 10.68 6.05
CA TYR A 132 0.56 10.10 7.38
C TYR A 132 -0.74 9.89 8.15
N GLY A 133 -1.67 10.84 8.14
CA GLY A 133 -2.97 10.69 8.80
C GLY A 133 -3.75 9.47 8.28
N PHE A 134 -3.83 9.32 6.95
CA PHE A 134 -4.42 8.14 6.32
C PHE A 134 -3.69 6.86 6.73
N GLY A 135 -2.36 6.84 6.61
CA GLY A 135 -1.53 5.69 6.98
C GLY A 135 -1.66 5.25 8.43
N VAL A 136 -1.76 6.21 9.35
CA VAL A 136 -1.98 5.95 10.79
C VAL A 136 -3.34 5.31 11.03
N LEU A 137 -4.41 5.84 10.40
CA LEU A 137 -5.76 5.27 10.53
C LEU A 137 -5.79 3.83 10.02
N VAL A 138 -5.21 3.58 8.84
CA VAL A 138 -5.11 2.23 8.28
C VAL A 138 -4.30 1.33 9.22
N SER A 139 -3.16 1.79 9.74
CA SER A 139 -2.35 1.02 10.68
C SER A 139 -3.12 0.64 11.94
N VAL A 140 -3.88 1.56 12.52
CA VAL A 140 -4.71 1.29 13.71
C VAL A 140 -5.80 0.27 13.40
N PHE A 141 -6.45 0.37 12.24
CA PHE A 141 -7.47 -0.60 11.83
C PHE A 141 -6.90 -1.99 11.55
N THR A 142 -5.67 -2.10 11.02
CA THR A 142 -5.01 -3.41 10.87
C THR A 142 -4.71 -4.09 12.20
N THR A 143 -4.55 -3.32 13.29
CA THR A 143 -4.35 -3.88 14.64
C THR A 143 -5.61 -4.52 15.20
N ILE A 144 -6.81 -4.10 14.75
CA ILE A 144 -8.08 -4.66 15.19
C ILE A 144 -8.43 -5.87 14.32
N PRO A 145 -8.46 -7.11 14.86
CA PRO A 145 -8.59 -8.32 14.05
C PRO A 145 -9.83 -8.35 13.15
N ILE A 146 -10.98 -7.88 13.65
CA ILE A 146 -12.25 -7.85 12.91
C ILE A 146 -12.16 -6.86 11.75
N LEU A 147 -11.56 -5.69 11.96
CA LEU A 147 -11.39 -4.69 10.91
C LEU A 147 -10.32 -5.10 9.90
N ASN A 148 -9.28 -5.80 10.32
CA ASN A 148 -8.20 -6.28 9.44
C ASN A 148 -8.72 -7.16 8.29
N LEU A 149 -9.82 -7.89 8.49
CA LEU A 149 -10.45 -8.68 7.42
C LEU A 149 -10.97 -7.85 6.24
N ILE A 150 -11.38 -6.60 6.49
CA ILE A 150 -11.94 -5.69 5.49
C ILE A 150 -11.08 -4.43 5.28
N VAL A 151 -9.93 -4.34 5.94
CA VAL A 151 -9.10 -3.13 5.91
C VAL A 151 -8.55 -2.87 4.51
N MET A 152 -8.24 -3.93 3.75
CA MET A 152 -7.72 -3.81 2.39
C MET A 152 -8.71 -3.07 1.47
N PRO A 153 -9.96 -3.53 1.27
CA PRO A 153 -10.91 -2.81 0.41
C PRO A 153 -11.27 -1.42 0.97
N VAL A 154 -11.40 -1.27 2.29
CA VAL A 154 -11.70 0.04 2.91
C VAL A 154 -10.56 1.03 2.67
N ALA A 155 -9.31 0.60 2.81
CA ALA A 155 -8.14 1.44 2.57
C ALA A 155 -8.00 1.80 1.08
N VAL A 156 -8.29 0.88 0.16
CA VAL A 156 -8.33 1.19 -1.28
C VAL A 156 -9.37 2.26 -1.56
N CYS A 157 -10.61 2.11 -1.08
CA CYS A 157 -11.67 3.11 -1.26
C CYS A 157 -11.27 4.48 -0.66
N GLY A 158 -10.71 4.48 0.55
CA GLY A 158 -10.26 5.70 1.23
C GLY A 158 -9.09 6.38 0.51
N ALA A 159 -8.14 5.61 -0.01
CA ALA A 159 -7.02 6.13 -0.78
C ALA A 159 -7.49 6.75 -2.10
N THR A 160 -8.44 6.12 -2.80
CA THR A 160 -9.06 6.69 -4.00
C THR A 160 -9.85 7.96 -3.69
N ALA A 161 -10.61 8.00 -2.59
CA ALA A 161 -11.31 9.21 -2.17
C ALA A 161 -10.33 10.36 -1.86
N MET A 162 -9.20 10.07 -1.21
CA MET A 162 -8.14 11.04 -0.98
C MET A 162 -7.50 11.50 -2.30
N TRP A 163 -7.28 10.58 -3.25
CA TRP A 163 -6.79 10.91 -4.59
C TRP A 163 -7.69 11.92 -5.32
N VAL A 164 -8.99 11.63 -5.38
CA VAL A 164 -9.97 12.50 -6.06
C VAL A 164 -10.02 13.90 -5.45
N ASN A 165 -10.06 13.98 -4.11
CA ASN A 165 -10.17 15.27 -3.43
C ASN A 165 -8.88 16.09 -3.46
N GLU A 166 -7.73 15.44 -3.31
CA GLU A 166 -6.47 16.16 -3.02
C GLU A 166 -5.53 16.22 -4.22
N PHE A 167 -5.60 15.28 -5.17
CA PHE A 167 -4.55 15.11 -6.18
C PHE A 167 -5.06 15.18 -7.64
N LYS A 168 -6.33 14.85 -7.91
CA LYS A 168 -6.92 14.91 -9.26
C LYS A 168 -6.84 16.31 -9.89
N HIS A 169 -7.01 17.37 -9.11
CA HIS A 169 -7.02 18.76 -9.59
C HIS A 169 -5.61 19.36 -9.85
N GLN A 170 -4.54 18.60 -9.61
CA GLN A 170 -3.15 19.04 -9.80
C GLN A 170 -2.49 18.39 -11.03
N GLN A 171 -3.25 17.68 -11.86
CA GLN A 171 -2.85 17.26 -13.20
C GLN A 171 -3.33 18.29 -14.23
#